data_AF-A0A2U3MUZ0-F1
#
_entry.id   AF-A0A2U3MUZ0-F1
#
_cell.length_a   1.000
_cell.length_b   1.000
_cell.length_c   1.000
_cell.angle_alpha   90.00
_cell.angle_beta   90.00
_cell.angle_gamma   90.00
#
_symmetry.space_group_name_H-M   'P 1'
#
loop_
_entity.id
_entity.type
_entity.pdbx_description
1 polymer ?
#
loop_
_entity_poly.entity_id
_entity_poly.type
_entity_poly.pdbx_seq_one_letter_code
_entity_poly.pdbx_strand_id
1 'polypeptide(L)'
;MAELSFERLYQFFSKVPSVQESRIDAHGTDGDHAWWFKFQIDIQHPLAWQTVQELGHVLNYLSTNERLPTQFLPVSPPPYMNGDASDFLAWVIQCNHPDFSPDVICDWLEARLPSPVDDVEQWKIKTDLKELDNLSDKDLDKIISPLQ
;
A
#
# COMPACT_ATOMS: atom_id res chain seq x y z
N MET A 1 -23.28 15.41 3.18
CA MET A 1 -22.04 14.66 3.44
C MET A 1 -20.94 15.35 2.66
N ALA A 2 -19.76 15.56 3.24
CA ALA A 2 -18.64 16.09 2.47
C ALA A 2 -18.32 15.07 1.37
N GLU A 3 -18.15 15.54 0.14
CA GLU A 3 -17.75 14.69 -0.98
C GLU A 3 -16.38 14.07 -0.64
N LEU A 4 -16.23 12.76 -0.80
CA LEU A 4 -14.97 12.09 -0.51
C LEU A 4 -13.89 12.59 -1.48
N SER A 5 -12.77 13.09 -0.95
CA SER A 5 -11.61 13.48 -1.74
C SER A 5 -10.68 12.28 -1.93
N PHE A 6 -10.24 12.07 -3.17
CA PHE A 6 -9.21 11.07 -3.50
C PHE A 6 -7.86 11.70 -3.83
N GLU A 7 -7.77 13.03 -3.82
CA GLU A 7 -6.60 13.77 -4.31
C GLU A 7 -5.33 13.38 -3.54
N ARG A 8 -5.39 13.32 -2.20
CA ARG A 8 -4.22 12.97 -1.40
C ARG A 8 -3.77 11.53 -1.66
N LEU A 9 -4.72 10.60 -1.77
CA LEU A 9 -4.44 9.20 -2.08
C LEU A 9 -3.84 9.06 -3.47
N TYR A 10 -4.37 9.79 -4.45
CA TYR A 10 -3.83 9.88 -5.80
C TYR A 10 -2.38 10.38 -5.78
N GLN A 11 -2.13 11.53 -5.14
CA GLN A 11 -0.79 12.11 -5.03
C GLN A 11 0.20 11.20 -4.31
N PHE A 12 -0.26 10.44 -3.31
CA PHE A 12 0.56 9.45 -2.62
C PHE A 12 0.98 8.33 -3.58
N PHE A 13 0.03 7.67 -4.26
CA PHE A 13 0.31 6.56 -5.17
C PHE A 13 1.08 7.00 -6.43
N SER A 14 0.90 8.24 -6.88
CA SER A 14 1.68 8.82 -7.98
C SER A 14 3.18 8.89 -7.70
N LYS A 15 3.58 8.85 -6.42
CA LYS A 15 4.99 8.88 -5.99
C LYS A 15 5.57 7.50 -5.69
N VAL A 16 4.74 6.48 -5.52
CA VAL A 16 5.21 5.12 -5.22
C VAL A 16 5.99 4.58 -6.43
N PRO A 17 7.26 4.17 -6.29
CA PRO A 17 8.14 3.86 -7.44
C PRO A 17 7.62 2.79 -8.40
N SER A 18 6.95 1.77 -7.86
CA SER A 18 6.38 0.65 -8.64
C SER A 18 4.96 0.93 -9.18
N VAL A 19 4.36 2.09 -8.87
CA VAL A 19 3.03 2.49 -9.35
C VAL A 19 3.18 3.67 -10.30
N GLN A 20 3.51 4.85 -9.75
CA GLN A 20 3.59 6.12 -10.47
C GLN A 20 2.23 6.54 -11.05
N GLU A 21 2.10 7.82 -11.40
CA GLU A 21 0.85 8.42 -11.89
C GLU A 21 0.24 7.63 -13.08
N SER A 22 1.10 7.16 -13.99
CA SER A 22 0.70 6.40 -15.20
C SER A 22 -0.06 5.09 -14.96
N ARG A 23 -0.02 4.54 -13.74
CA ARG A 23 -0.66 3.25 -13.39
C ARG A 23 -1.84 3.40 -12.46
N ILE A 24 -2.30 4.63 -12.20
CA ILE A 24 -3.56 4.84 -11.48
C ILE A 24 -4.70 4.73 -12.49
N ASP A 25 -5.55 3.71 -12.34
CA ASP A 25 -6.59 3.40 -13.31
C ASP A 25 -7.84 4.28 -13.09
N ALA A 26 -8.40 4.22 -11.88
CA ALA A 26 -9.66 4.86 -11.53
C ALA A 26 -9.93 4.80 -10.03
N HIS A 27 -10.87 5.61 -9.56
CA HIS A 27 -11.41 5.55 -8.21
C HIS A 27 -12.89 5.94 -8.24
N GLY A 28 -13.63 5.62 -7.17
CA GLY A 28 -15.05 5.93 -7.10
C GLY A 28 -15.68 5.65 -5.76
N THR A 29 -16.95 6.04 -5.65
CA THR A 29 -17.81 5.80 -4.48
C THR A 29 -19.16 5.24 -4.94
N ASP A 30 -19.84 4.52 -4.06
CA ASP A 30 -21.23 4.12 -4.26
C ASP A 30 -22.24 5.25 -3.99
N GLY A 31 -21.77 6.41 -3.48
CA GLY A 31 -22.59 7.56 -3.13
C GLY A 31 -23.02 7.62 -1.67
N ASP A 32 -22.74 6.57 -0.88
CA ASP A 32 -23.01 6.52 0.55
C ASP A 32 -21.69 6.45 1.35
N HIS A 33 -21.15 5.24 1.52
CA HIS A 33 -20.03 4.97 2.42
C HIS A 33 -18.96 4.08 1.80
N ALA A 34 -19.26 3.40 0.69
CA ALA A 34 -18.27 2.58 0.02
C ALA A 34 -17.46 3.42 -0.96
N TRP A 35 -16.17 3.16 -0.99
CA TRP A 35 -15.27 3.71 -1.97
C TRP A 35 -14.20 2.70 -2.37
N TRP A 36 -13.64 2.93 -3.55
CA TRP A 36 -12.57 2.10 -4.10
C TRP A 36 -11.55 2.95 -4.85
N PHE A 37 -10.31 2.48 -4.87
CA PHE A 37 -9.18 3.07 -5.58
C PHE A 37 -8.43 1.95 -6.29
N LYS A 38 -8.34 2.04 -7.63
CA LYS A 38 -7.77 1.01 -8.50
C LYS A 38 -6.52 1.53 -9.19
N PHE A 39 -5.48 0.70 -9.18
CA PHE A 39 -4.20 1.00 -9.81
C PHE A 39 -3.48 -0.30 -10.19
N GLN A 40 -2.41 -0.18 -10.94
CA GLN A 40 -1.51 -1.27 -11.30
C GLN A 40 -0.17 -1.10 -10.58
N ILE A 41 0.47 -2.23 -10.29
CA ILE A 41 1.85 -2.27 -9.82
C ILE A 41 2.67 -2.85 -10.96
N ASP A 42 3.74 -2.16 -11.36
CA ASP A 42 4.70 -2.66 -12.31
C ASP A 42 5.40 -3.90 -11.73
N ILE A 43 4.92 -5.08 -12.10
CA ILE A 43 5.43 -6.36 -11.60
C ILE A 43 6.87 -6.66 -12.03
N GLN A 44 7.42 -5.89 -12.97
CA GLN A 44 8.81 -5.99 -13.42
C GLN A 44 9.73 -5.04 -12.64
N HIS A 45 9.16 -4.07 -11.91
CA HIS A 45 9.93 -3.18 -11.06
C HIS A 45 10.57 -3.97 -9.90
N PRO A 46 11.85 -3.72 -9.55
CA PRO A 46 12.53 -4.45 -8.46
C PRO A 46 11.81 -4.41 -7.11
N LEU A 47 11.07 -3.33 -6.85
CA LEU A 47 10.29 -3.13 -5.62
C LEU A 47 8.84 -3.64 -5.70
N ALA A 48 8.39 -4.23 -6.80
CA ALA A 48 6.97 -4.56 -7.01
C ALA A 48 6.36 -5.38 -5.86
N TRP A 49 7.01 -6.50 -5.53
CA TRP A 49 6.55 -7.41 -4.49
C TRP A 49 6.74 -6.85 -3.08
N GLN A 50 7.74 -5.98 -2.91
CA GLN A 50 7.93 -5.23 -1.66
C GLN A 50 6.79 -4.24 -1.45
N THR A 51 6.38 -3.52 -2.48
CA THR A 51 5.19 -2.66 -2.45
C THR A 51 3.94 -3.46 -2.12
N VAL A 52 3.72 -4.62 -2.76
CA VAL A 52 2.59 -5.51 -2.45
C VAL A 52 2.62 -5.97 -0.99
N GLN A 53 3.80 -6.34 -0.46
CA GLN A 53 3.96 -6.80 0.90
C GLN A 53 3.63 -5.70 1.92
N GLU A 54 4.20 -4.51 1.75
CA GLU A 54 3.99 -3.37 2.65
C GLU A 54 2.54 -2.89 2.61
N LEU A 55 1.95 -2.76 1.42
CA LEU A 55 0.54 -2.41 1.28
C LEU A 55 -0.38 -3.48 1.87
N GLY A 56 -0.05 -4.75 1.67
CA GLY A 56 -0.78 -5.87 2.28
C GLY A 56 -0.74 -5.82 3.81
N HIS A 57 0.41 -5.48 4.39
CA HIS A 57 0.52 -5.27 5.83
C HIS A 57 -0.33 -4.09 6.28
N VAL A 58 -0.10 -2.88 5.74
CA VAL A 58 -0.78 -1.67 6.21
C VAL A 58 -2.30 -1.75 6.00
N LEU A 59 -2.74 -2.16 4.81
CA LEU A 59 -4.15 -2.06 4.41
C LEU A 59 -4.99 -3.28 4.79
N ASN A 60 -4.41 -4.46 5.02
CA ASN A 60 -5.17 -5.64 5.41
C ASN A 60 -4.95 -6.05 6.88
N TYR A 61 -3.73 -5.95 7.40
CA TYR A 61 -3.37 -6.46 8.73
C TYR A 61 -2.18 -5.72 9.34
N LEU A 62 -2.47 -4.77 10.24
CA LEU A 62 -1.45 -4.03 10.98
C LEU A 62 -0.83 -4.85 12.10
N SER A 63 -1.61 -5.76 12.70
CA SER A 63 -1.10 -6.71 13.69
C SER A 63 -1.99 -7.95 13.76
N THR A 64 -1.63 -8.90 14.62
CA THR A 64 -2.48 -10.07 14.92
C THR A 64 -3.84 -9.68 15.52
N ASN A 65 -3.97 -8.47 16.08
CA ASN A 65 -5.16 -8.01 16.79
C ASN A 65 -5.82 -6.76 16.17
N GLU A 66 -5.20 -6.14 15.16
CA GLU A 66 -5.69 -4.90 14.56
C GLU A 66 -5.80 -5.06 13.04
N ARG A 67 -7.04 -4.93 12.56
CA ARG A 67 -7.40 -4.98 11.16
C ARG A 67 -8.13 -3.70 10.79
N LEU A 68 -7.59 -2.97 9.82
CA LEU A 68 -8.28 -1.83 9.22
C LEU A 68 -9.54 -2.31 8.50
N PRO A 69 -10.59 -1.47 8.40
CA PRO A 69 -11.81 -1.79 7.66
C PRO A 69 -11.61 -1.78 6.13
N THR A 70 -10.37 -1.67 5.65
CA THR A 70 -9.97 -1.72 4.26
C THR A 70 -9.72 -3.14 3.78
N GLN A 71 -9.75 -3.29 2.46
CA GLN A 71 -9.29 -4.49 1.79
C GLN A 71 -8.43 -4.07 0.61
N PHE A 72 -7.23 -4.66 0.52
CA PHE A 72 -6.31 -4.57 -0.60
C PHE A 72 -6.23 -5.94 -1.27
N LEU A 73 -6.71 -6.04 -2.51
CA LEU A 73 -6.86 -7.29 -3.24
C LEU A 73 -6.43 -7.14 -4.71
N PRO A 74 -5.84 -8.20 -5.31
CA PRO A 74 -5.61 -8.25 -6.73
C PRO A 74 -6.95 -8.40 -7.48
N VAL A 75 -7.05 -7.75 -8.63
CA VAL A 75 -8.18 -7.85 -9.55
C VAL A 75 -7.67 -7.98 -10.98
N SER A 76 -8.44 -8.64 -11.83
CA SER A 76 -8.16 -8.75 -13.27
C SER A 76 -9.45 -8.52 -14.06
N PRO A 77 -9.35 -8.09 -15.33
CA PRO A 77 -10.51 -8.08 -16.21
C PRO A 77 -11.07 -9.50 -16.43
N PRO A 78 -12.28 -9.62 -17.00
CA PRO A 78 -12.89 -10.91 -17.30
C PRO A 78 -11.95 -11.83 -18.11
N PRO A 79 -11.97 -13.16 -17.90
CA PRO A 79 -11.00 -14.07 -18.50
C PRO A 79 -10.86 -13.99 -20.03
N TYR A 80 -11.93 -13.62 -20.74
CA TYR A 80 -11.94 -13.46 -22.20
C TYR A 80 -11.31 -12.16 -22.71
N MET A 81 -10.99 -11.24 -21.79
CA MET A 81 -10.24 -9.99 -22.04
C MET A 81 -8.88 -10.00 -21.33
N ASN A 82 -8.53 -11.11 -20.68
CA ASN A 82 -7.33 -11.21 -19.85
C ASN A 82 -6.17 -11.76 -20.69
N GLY A 83 -4.98 -11.21 -20.46
CA GLY A 83 -3.73 -11.63 -21.07
C GLY A 83 -2.65 -11.78 -20.01
N ASP A 84 -1.41 -11.42 -20.35
CA ASP A 84 -0.30 -11.53 -19.40
C ASP A 84 -0.49 -10.62 -18.18
N ALA A 85 -0.04 -11.09 -17.01
CA ALA A 85 -0.21 -10.36 -15.76
C ALA A 85 0.40 -8.94 -15.81
N SER A 86 1.43 -8.71 -16.63
CA SER A 86 2.03 -7.38 -16.81
C SER A 86 1.07 -6.34 -17.35
N ASP A 87 0.04 -6.78 -18.08
CA ASP A 87 -0.81 -5.89 -18.85
C ASP A 87 -2.22 -5.77 -18.23
N PHE A 88 -2.60 -6.74 -17.39
CA PHE A 88 -3.97 -6.89 -16.92
C PHE A 88 -4.13 -7.09 -15.42
N LEU A 89 -3.05 -7.34 -14.67
CA LEU A 89 -3.11 -7.43 -13.22
C LEU A 89 -3.20 -6.03 -12.62
N ALA A 90 -4.26 -5.79 -11.88
CA ALA A 90 -4.46 -4.56 -11.11
C ALA A 90 -4.72 -4.90 -9.64
N TRP A 91 -4.75 -3.87 -8.81
CA TRP A 91 -5.10 -3.97 -7.41
C TRP A 91 -6.17 -2.94 -7.08
N VAL A 92 -7.02 -3.31 -6.13
CA VAL A 92 -8.06 -2.43 -5.60
C VAL A 92 -7.85 -2.31 -4.09
N ILE A 93 -7.87 -1.07 -3.62
CA ILE A 93 -8.12 -0.73 -2.22
C ILE A 93 -9.60 -0.37 -2.14
N GLN A 94 -10.34 -1.01 -1.24
CA GLN A 94 -11.74 -0.69 -1.02
C GLN A 94 -12.05 -0.62 0.47
N CYS A 95 -13.01 0.22 0.83
CA CYS A 95 -13.56 0.30 2.17
C CYS A 95 -15.05 0.60 2.09
N ASN A 96 -15.81 0.12 3.08
CA ASN A 96 -17.25 0.35 3.22
C ASN A 96 -17.63 0.91 4.60
N HIS A 97 -16.66 1.42 5.35
CA HIS A 97 -16.88 1.93 6.70
C HIS A 97 -17.11 3.45 6.66
N PRO A 98 -18.20 3.98 7.25
CA PRO A 98 -18.61 5.38 7.11
C PRO A 98 -17.56 6.38 7.63
N ASP A 99 -16.85 6.01 8.69
CA ASP A 99 -15.82 6.87 9.31
C ASP A 99 -14.41 6.66 8.73
N PHE A 100 -14.27 5.92 7.62
CA PHE A 100 -12.96 5.56 7.06
C PHE A 100 -12.83 6.06 5.62
N SER A 101 -12.44 7.33 5.47
CA SER A 101 -12.28 7.99 4.19
C SER A 101 -10.92 7.70 3.53
N PRO A 102 -10.74 8.00 2.23
CA PRO A 102 -9.44 7.91 1.57
C PRO A 102 -8.33 8.72 2.26
N ASP A 103 -8.67 9.87 2.84
CA ASP A 103 -7.71 10.72 3.58
C ASP A 103 -7.19 10.03 4.85
N VAL A 104 -8.06 9.33 5.59
CA VAL A 104 -7.66 8.56 6.78
C VAL A 104 -6.62 7.51 6.40
N ILE A 105 -6.79 6.85 5.25
CA ILE A 105 -5.81 5.87 4.77
C ILE A 105 -4.48 6.50 4.43
N CYS A 106 -4.48 7.70 3.87
CA CYS A 106 -3.23 8.41 3.60
C CYS A 106 -2.45 8.61 4.90
N ASP A 107 -3.12 8.94 6.01
CA ASP A 107 -2.44 9.05 7.32
C ASP A 107 -1.80 7.71 7.75
N TRP A 108 -2.51 6.59 7.56
CA TRP A 108 -1.96 5.27 7.89
C TRP A 108 -0.78 4.88 6.99
N LEU A 109 -0.88 5.17 5.70
CA LEU A 109 0.16 4.89 4.71
C LEU A 109 1.40 5.76 4.97
N GLU A 110 1.24 7.08 5.13
CA GLU A 110 2.35 8.00 5.37
C GLU A 110 3.05 7.75 6.72
N ALA A 111 2.35 7.22 7.72
CA ALA A 111 2.93 6.89 9.01
C ALA A 111 3.74 5.58 9.02
N ARG A 112 3.57 4.70 8.02
CA ARG A 112 4.12 3.33 8.03
C ARG A 112 4.96 2.97 6.83
N LEU A 113 4.66 3.55 5.68
CA LEU A 113 5.44 3.38 4.47
C LEU A 113 6.67 4.29 4.49
N PRO A 114 7.67 4.00 3.64
CA PRO A 114 8.83 4.86 3.45
C PRO A 114 8.50 6.35 3.36
N SER A 115 9.27 7.16 4.09
CA SER A 115 9.18 8.62 4.05
C SER A 115 10.56 9.21 3.78
N PRO A 116 10.79 9.82 2.59
CA PRO A 116 9.80 10.05 1.54
C PRO A 116 9.49 8.78 0.72
N VAL A 117 8.25 8.68 0.23
CA VAL A 117 7.73 7.47 -0.44
C VAL A 117 8.29 7.24 -1.84
N ASP A 118 8.88 8.26 -2.46
CA ASP A 118 9.53 8.19 -3.77
C ASP A 118 11.00 7.74 -3.70
N ASP A 119 11.60 7.67 -2.51
CA ASP A 119 12.98 7.22 -2.33
C ASP A 119 13.08 5.69 -2.37
N VAL A 120 13.52 5.17 -3.51
CA VAL A 120 13.75 3.74 -3.77
C VAL A 120 14.62 3.06 -2.70
N GLU A 121 15.58 3.75 -2.10
CA GLU A 121 16.45 3.15 -1.09
C GLU A 121 15.71 2.92 0.24
N GLN A 122 14.73 3.76 0.57
CA GLN A 122 13.92 3.59 1.79
C GLN A 122 12.98 2.39 1.71
N TRP A 123 12.62 1.96 0.50
CA TRP A 123 11.82 0.75 0.28
C TRP A 123 12.61 -0.53 0.46
N LYS A 124 13.94 -0.50 0.30
CA LYS A 124 14.76 -1.70 0.43
C LYS A 124 14.87 -2.07 1.91
N ILE A 125 13.97 -2.94 2.38
CA ILE A 125 14.13 -3.60 3.68
C ILE A 125 15.53 -4.21 3.73
N LYS A 126 16.34 -3.79 4.71
CA LYS A 126 17.61 -4.42 5.04
C LYS A 126 17.34 -5.86 5.46
N THR A 127 17.30 -6.75 4.48
CA THR A 127 17.01 -8.17 4.64
C THR A 127 18.28 -8.97 4.89
N ASP A 128 19.44 -8.32 5.00
CA ASP A 128 20.67 -9.00 5.39
C ASP A 128 20.64 -9.26 6.90
N LEU A 129 19.95 -10.35 7.27
CA LEU A 129 19.90 -10.87 8.63
C LEU A 129 21.32 -11.14 9.18
N LYS A 130 22.34 -11.24 8.32
CA LYS A 130 23.74 -11.36 8.75
C LYS A 130 24.26 -10.09 9.43
N GLU A 131 23.65 -8.94 9.17
CA GLU A 131 23.95 -7.72 9.94
C GLU A 131 23.35 -7.80 11.36
N LEU A 132 22.23 -8.52 11.55
CA LEU A 132 21.66 -8.81 12.88
C LEU A 132 22.56 -9.74 13.69
N ASP A 133 23.23 -10.70 13.05
CA ASP A 133 24.22 -11.58 13.71
C ASP A 133 25.44 -10.79 14.27
N ASN A 134 25.67 -9.58 13.77
CA ASN A 134 26.76 -8.69 14.21
C ASN A 134 26.28 -7.57 15.15
N LEU A 135 24.98 -7.45 15.39
CA LEU A 135 24.41 -6.46 16.29
C LEU A 135 24.43 -6.99 17.73
N SER A 136 24.82 -6.14 18.68
CA SER A 136 24.76 -6.52 20.09
C SER A 136 23.31 -6.60 20.57
N ASP A 137 23.03 -7.36 21.64
CA ASP A 137 21.69 -7.43 22.26
C ASP A 137 21.09 -6.02 22.50
N LYS A 138 21.93 -5.05 22.85
CA LYS A 138 21.51 -3.64 23.06
C LYS A 138 21.12 -2.90 21.79
N ASP A 139 21.63 -3.30 20.64
CA ASP A 139 21.32 -2.68 19.35
C ASP A 139 20.08 -3.32 18.72
N LEU A 140 19.88 -4.63 18.96
CA LEU A 140 18.63 -5.33 18.63
C LEU A 140 17.44 -4.75 19.40
N ASP A 141 17.59 -4.48 20.70
CA ASP A 141 16.56 -3.85 21.53
C ASP A 141 16.12 -2.46 21.03
N LYS A 142 17.01 -1.72 20.34
CA LYS A 142 16.67 -0.42 19.75
C LYS A 142 15.88 -0.55 18.45
N ILE A 143 16.18 -1.56 17.65
CA ILE A 143 15.50 -1.86 16.38
C ILE A 143 14.06 -2.33 16.65
N ILE A 144 13.85 -3.09 17.73
CA ILE A 144 12.56 -3.66 18.12
C ILE A 144 11.79 -2.69 19.05
N SER A 145 12.06 -1.38 19.03
CA SER A 145 11.38 -0.44 19.92
C SER A 145 9.86 -0.69 19.90
N PRO A 146 9.25 -1.08 21.04
CA PRO A 146 7.85 -1.41 21.07
C PRO A 146 7.09 -0.11 20.80
N LEU A 147 6.20 -0.17 19.80
CA LEU A 147 5.12 0.77 19.51
C LEU A 147 4.92 1.79 20.66
N GLN A 148 5.44 3.01 20.47
CA GLN A 148 4.98 4.18 21.24
C GLN A 148 3.74 4.75 20.56
#